data_AF-A0A9N9IJU6-F1
#
_entry.id   AF-A0A9N9IJU6-F1
#
_cell.length_a   1.000
_cell.length_b   1.000
_cell.length_c   1.000
_cell.angle_alpha   90.00
_cell.angle_beta   90.00
_cell.angle_gamma   90.00
#
_symmetry.space_group_name_H-M   'P 1'
#
loop_
_entity.id
_entity.type
_entity.pdbx_description
1 polymer ?
#
loop_
_entity_poly.entity_id
_entity_poly.type
_entity_poly.pdbx_seq_one_letter_code
_entity_poly.pdbx_strand_id
1 'polypeptide(L)'
;DNTEKDLSDLLKRPDSILEPGVSELANSFIETSGNPSDLVVYLSDSYTGASEQIRYIQDLFNEFCEGDTEALVQDIMSKMVLDKYDNASIEQSFNKNSKQLLQNTLGLVESPYWRNIIYQLSVKYPTSSFLNILIK
;
A
#
# COMPACT_ATOMS: atom_id res chain seq x y z
N ASP A 1 -22.51 -18.22 1.72
CA ASP A 1 -22.62 -18.31 0.24
C ASP A 1 -21.99 -17.12 -0.48
N ASN A 2 -22.52 -15.88 -0.43
CA ASN A 2 -21.85 -14.74 -1.11
C ASN A 2 -20.55 -14.29 -0.43
N THR A 3 -20.53 -14.16 0.91
CA THR A 3 -19.36 -13.65 1.64
C THR A 3 -18.13 -14.56 1.53
N GLU A 4 -18.31 -15.88 1.56
CA GLU A 4 -17.23 -16.85 1.45
C GLU A 4 -16.60 -16.84 0.05
N LYS A 5 -17.44 -16.74 -0.99
CA LYS A 5 -16.97 -16.63 -2.37
C LYS A 5 -16.13 -15.38 -2.57
N ASP A 6 -16.58 -14.25 -2.04
CA ASP A 6 -15.86 -12.98 -2.11
C ASP A 6 -14.49 -13.06 -1.43
N LEU A 7 -14.38 -13.71 -0.27
CA LEU A 7 -13.10 -13.91 0.43
C LEU A 7 -12.17 -14.85 -0.35
N SER A 8 -12.71 -15.92 -0.94
CA SER A 8 -11.91 -16.85 -1.75
C SER A 8 -11.37 -16.20 -3.02
N ASP A 9 -12.13 -15.28 -3.63
CA ASP A 9 -11.71 -14.55 -4.83
C ASP A 9 -10.60 -13.54 -4.51
N LEU A 10 -10.59 -12.98 -3.29
CA LEU A 10 -9.49 -12.13 -2.81
C LEU A 10 -8.20 -12.92 -2.61
N LEU A 11 -8.28 -14.09 -1.97
CA LEU A 11 -7.12 -14.96 -1.69
C LEU A 11 -6.48 -15.55 -2.95
N LYS A 12 -7.24 -15.64 -4.06
CA LYS A 12 -6.76 -16.15 -5.35
C LYS A 12 -6.12 -15.07 -6.23
N ARG A 13 -6.08 -13.82 -5.79
CA ARG A 13 -5.43 -12.75 -6.57
C ARG A 13 -3.93 -12.99 -6.63
N PRO A 14 -3.27 -12.65 -7.76
CA PRO A 14 -1.83 -12.79 -7.88
C PRO A 14 -1.10 -12.13 -6.71
N ASP A 15 -0.18 -12.88 -6.09
CA ASP A 15 0.62 -12.44 -4.95
C ASP A 15 -0.21 -11.94 -3.74
N SER A 16 -1.45 -12.41 -3.57
CA SER A 16 -2.29 -12.06 -2.41
C SER A 16 -1.61 -12.36 -1.07
N ILE A 17 -0.67 -13.31 -1.03
CA ILE A 17 0.12 -13.65 0.15
C ILE A 17 1.03 -12.51 0.63
N LEU A 18 1.37 -11.57 -0.25
CA LEU A 18 2.23 -10.42 0.04
C LEU A 18 1.44 -9.16 0.37
N GLU A 19 0.12 -9.17 0.20
CA GLU A 19 -0.72 -7.99 0.41
C GLU A 19 -0.88 -7.65 1.90
N PRO A 20 -0.90 -6.35 2.25
CA PRO A 20 -1.24 -5.92 3.60
C PRO A 20 -2.64 -6.41 3.99
N GLY A 21 -2.77 -7.00 5.18
CA GLY A 21 -4.06 -7.50 5.66
C GLY A 21 -4.37 -8.94 5.28
N VAL A 22 -3.44 -9.66 4.64
CA VAL A 22 -3.67 -11.07 4.27
C VAL A 22 -3.93 -11.97 5.47
N SER A 23 -3.34 -11.67 6.63
CA SER A 23 -3.57 -12.43 7.87
C SER A 23 -5.02 -12.28 8.34
N GLU A 24 -5.56 -11.06 8.32
CA GLU A 24 -6.95 -10.76 8.65
C GLU A 24 -7.92 -11.39 7.64
N LEU A 25 -7.56 -11.36 6.35
CA LEU A 25 -8.32 -12.00 5.28
C LEU A 25 -8.35 -13.53 5.47
N ALA A 26 -7.21 -14.14 5.76
CA ALA A 26 -7.08 -15.57 6.04
C ALA A 26 -7.90 -16.00 7.26
N ASN A 27 -7.83 -15.23 8.35
CA ASN A 27 -8.63 -15.48 9.55
C ASN A 27 -10.13 -15.39 9.25
N SER A 28 -10.55 -14.34 8.52
CA SER A 28 -11.96 -14.15 8.13
C SER A 28 -12.48 -15.30 7.26
N PHE A 29 -11.64 -15.83 6.36
CA PHE A 29 -11.97 -16.99 5.54
C PHE A 29 -12.19 -18.25 6.39
N ILE A 30 -11.30 -18.53 7.35
CA ILE A 30 -11.44 -19.69 8.25
C ILE A 30 -12.67 -19.54 9.16
N GLU A 31 -12.88 -18.34 9.73
CA GLU A 31 -14.01 -18.05 10.63
C GLU A 31 -15.38 -18.17 9.93
N THR A 32 -15.43 -17.96 8.60
CA THR A 32 -16.66 -18.07 7.80
C THR A 32 -16.92 -19.48 7.24
N SER A 33 -16.28 -20.51 7.80
CA SER A 33 -16.35 -21.94 7.41
C SER A 33 -15.46 -22.34 6.23
N GLY A 34 -14.53 -21.49 5.79
CA GLY A 34 -13.52 -21.85 4.80
C GLY A 34 -12.57 -22.93 5.33
N ASN A 35 -12.18 -23.87 4.46
CA ASN A 35 -11.26 -24.93 4.82
C ASN A 35 -9.80 -24.41 4.84
N PRO A 36 -9.04 -24.58 5.93
CA PRO A 36 -7.63 -24.20 5.99
C PRO A 36 -6.76 -24.82 4.89
N SER A 37 -7.09 -26.03 4.40
CA SER A 37 -6.39 -26.63 3.27
C SER A 37 -6.59 -25.84 1.97
N ASP A 38 -7.80 -25.35 1.73
CA ASP A 38 -8.12 -24.55 0.55
C ASP A 38 -7.43 -23.18 0.62
N LEU A 39 -7.32 -22.59 1.81
CA LEU A 39 -6.55 -21.35 2.02
C LEU A 39 -5.09 -21.51 1.57
N VAL A 40 -4.43 -22.61 1.96
CA VAL A 40 -3.05 -22.88 1.57
C VAL A 40 -2.96 -23.03 0.05
N VAL A 41 -3.86 -23.78 -0.57
CA VAL A 41 -3.91 -23.96 -2.02
C VAL A 41 -4.10 -22.61 -2.72
N TYR A 42 -5.09 -21.80 -2.31
CA TYR A 42 -5.38 -20.51 -2.94
C TYR A 42 -4.21 -19.53 -2.87
N LEU A 43 -3.51 -19.47 -1.73
CA LEU A 43 -2.35 -18.57 -1.57
C LEU A 43 -1.11 -19.08 -2.29
N SER A 44 -0.90 -20.40 -2.35
CA SER A 44 0.27 -20.98 -3.02
C SER A 44 0.12 -21.00 -4.55
N ASP A 45 -1.05 -21.31 -5.07
CA ASP A 45 -1.32 -21.31 -6.51
C ASP A 45 -1.35 -19.90 -7.10
N SER A 46 -1.70 -18.89 -6.30
CA SER A 46 -1.76 -17.49 -6.74
C SER A 46 -0.44 -16.73 -6.57
N TYR A 47 0.57 -17.32 -5.91
CA TYR A 47 1.88 -16.70 -5.76
C TYR A 47 2.66 -16.75 -7.09
N THR A 48 2.99 -15.58 -7.61
CA THR A 48 3.76 -15.39 -8.85
C THR A 48 5.17 -14.86 -8.60
N GLY A 49 5.44 -14.36 -7.39
CA GLY A 49 6.75 -13.84 -7.00
C GLY A 49 7.14 -12.56 -7.73
N ALA A 50 6.16 -11.74 -8.12
CA ALA A 50 6.42 -10.53 -8.89
C ALA A 50 7.31 -9.55 -8.12
N SER A 51 7.16 -9.49 -6.79
CA SER A 51 7.96 -8.61 -5.94
C SER A 51 9.45 -8.97 -5.97
N GLU A 52 9.76 -10.26 -5.96
CA GLU A 52 11.11 -10.81 -6.00
C GLU A 52 11.74 -10.62 -7.38
N GLN A 53 10.93 -10.78 -8.44
CA GLN A 53 11.35 -10.48 -9.81
C GLN A 53 11.71 -9.00 -9.97
N ILE A 54 10.89 -8.09 -9.43
CA ILE A 54 11.17 -6.65 -9.44
C ILE A 54 12.47 -6.37 -8.68
N ARG A 55 12.66 -6.95 -7.49
CA ARG A 55 13.89 -6.78 -6.71
C ARG A 55 15.12 -7.22 -7.50
N TYR A 56 15.04 -8.36 -8.18
CA TYR A 56 16.13 -8.84 -9.02
C TYR A 56 16.45 -7.88 -10.18
N ILE A 57 15.42 -7.31 -10.83
CA ILE A 57 15.60 -6.30 -11.88
C ILE A 57 16.26 -5.03 -11.32
N GLN A 58 15.88 -4.60 -10.11
CA GLN A 58 16.50 -3.45 -9.45
C GLN A 58 17.99 -3.71 -9.20
N ASP A 59 18.35 -4.88 -8.69
CA ASP A 59 19.74 -5.27 -8.43
C ASP A 59 20.57 -5.24 -9.73
N LEU A 60 20.04 -5.82 -10.81
CA LEU A 60 20.69 -5.80 -12.13
C LEU A 60 20.83 -4.37 -12.67
N PHE A 61 19.81 -3.53 -12.53
CA PHE A 61 19.89 -2.15 -13.00
C PHE A 61 20.96 -1.36 -12.24
N ASN A 62 21.01 -1.52 -10.91
CA ASN A 62 22.02 -0.88 -10.08
C ASN A 62 23.45 -1.36 -10.45
N GLU A 63 23.60 -2.66 -10.74
CA GLU A 63 24.90 -3.27 -11.11
C GLU A 63 25.37 -2.84 -12.51
N PHE A 64 24.49 -2.84 -13.51
CA PHE A 64 24.88 -2.65 -14.91
C PHE A 64 24.70 -1.24 -15.46
N CYS A 65 23.86 -0.41 -14.83
CA CYS A 65 23.55 0.94 -15.32
C CYS A 65 24.12 2.06 -14.45
N GLU A 66 24.88 1.75 -13.39
CA GLU A 66 25.42 2.72 -12.40
C GLU A 66 24.34 3.70 -11.90
N GLY A 67 23.08 3.25 -11.87
CA GLY A 67 21.93 4.06 -11.51
C GLY A 67 21.49 3.82 -10.07
N ASP A 68 20.85 4.83 -9.47
CA ASP A 68 20.14 4.68 -8.21
C ASP A 68 18.66 4.42 -8.52
N THR A 69 18.29 3.13 -8.63
CA THR A 69 16.90 2.75 -8.91
C THR A 69 15.96 3.19 -7.79
N GLU A 70 16.45 3.24 -6.55
CA GLU A 70 15.64 3.68 -5.42
C GLU A 70 15.28 5.17 -5.57
N ALA A 71 16.27 6.01 -5.88
CA ALA A 71 16.03 7.43 -6.16
C ALA A 71 15.10 7.65 -7.37
N LEU A 72 15.23 6.84 -8.43
CA LEU A 72 14.35 6.92 -9.60
C LEU A 72 12.90 6.57 -9.26
N VAL A 73 12.67 5.46 -8.55
CA VAL A 73 11.34 5.05 -8.11
C VAL A 73 10.74 6.09 -7.16
N GLN A 74 11.55 6.61 -6.23
CA GLN A 74 11.16 7.72 -5.37
C GLN A 74 10.74 8.94 -6.21
N ASP A 75 11.52 9.41 -7.18
CA ASP A 75 11.11 10.56 -7.99
C ASP A 75 9.79 10.33 -8.75
N ILE A 76 9.61 9.15 -9.36
CA ILE A 76 8.38 8.79 -10.07
C ILE A 76 7.18 8.77 -9.10
N MET A 77 7.32 8.11 -7.96
CA MET A 77 6.26 8.03 -6.94
C MET A 77 5.90 9.42 -6.39
N SER A 78 6.89 10.29 -6.20
CA SER A 78 6.68 11.68 -5.77
C SER A 78 5.77 12.41 -6.75
N LYS A 79 6.13 12.37 -8.03
CA LYS A 79 5.37 13.01 -9.10
C LYS A 79 3.95 12.47 -9.19
N MET A 80 3.80 11.14 -9.09
CA MET A 80 2.48 10.50 -9.12
C MET A 80 1.61 10.94 -7.95
N VAL A 81 2.15 11.00 -6.73
CA VAL A 81 1.40 11.47 -5.56
C VAL A 81 1.01 12.93 -5.75
N LEU A 82 1.96 13.81 -6.08
CA LEU A 82 1.68 15.25 -6.24
C LEU A 82 0.65 15.57 -7.34
N ASP A 83 0.65 14.77 -8.41
CA ASP A 83 -0.28 14.90 -9.54
C ASP A 83 -1.68 14.35 -9.22
N LYS A 84 -1.75 13.14 -8.65
CA LYS A 84 -3.01 12.43 -8.43
C LYS A 84 -3.64 12.66 -7.06
N TYR A 85 -3.00 13.43 -6.19
CA TYR A 85 -3.52 13.70 -4.85
C TYR A 85 -4.86 14.41 -4.90
N ASP A 86 -5.92 13.74 -4.44
CA ASP A 86 -7.24 14.31 -4.27
C ASP A 86 -7.50 14.62 -2.79
N ASN A 87 -7.31 15.90 -2.45
CA ASN A 87 -7.55 16.40 -1.10
C ASN A 87 -8.97 16.15 -0.60
N ALA A 88 -9.99 16.25 -1.46
CA ALA A 88 -11.38 16.12 -1.02
C ALA A 88 -11.68 14.68 -0.58
N SER A 89 -11.23 13.69 -1.36
CA SER A 89 -11.38 12.27 -1.03
C SER A 89 -10.62 11.88 0.24
N ILE A 90 -9.42 12.45 0.45
CA ILE A 90 -8.62 12.22 1.66
C ILE A 90 -9.28 12.84 2.88
N GLU A 91 -9.73 14.09 2.82
CA GLU A 91 -10.46 14.73 3.93
C GLU A 91 -11.74 13.96 4.28
N GLN A 92 -12.47 13.46 3.28
CA GLN A 92 -13.66 12.63 3.52
C GLN A 92 -13.30 11.34 4.27
N SER A 93 -12.20 10.69 3.89
CA SER A 93 -11.70 9.47 4.53
C SER A 93 -11.21 9.75 5.95
N PHE A 94 -10.52 10.87 6.14
CA PHE A 94 -10.03 11.33 7.43
C PHE A 94 -11.18 11.62 8.40
N ASN A 95 -12.24 12.29 7.94
CA ASN A 95 -13.43 12.57 8.75
C ASN A 95 -14.19 11.30 9.18
N LYS A 96 -14.09 10.22 8.40
CA LYS A 96 -14.71 8.94 8.74
C LYS A 96 -13.85 8.10 9.70
N ASN A 97 -12.56 7.97 9.40
CA ASN A 97 -11.66 7.01 10.06
C ASN A 97 -10.29 7.62 10.40
N SER A 98 -10.29 8.78 11.07
CA SER A 98 -9.06 9.57 11.35
C SER A 98 -7.94 8.77 11.99
N LYS A 99 -8.24 7.94 13.00
CA LYS A 99 -7.23 7.15 13.73
C LYS A 99 -6.51 6.15 12.83
N GLN A 100 -7.26 5.39 12.03
CA GLN A 100 -6.68 4.37 11.15
C GLN A 100 -5.87 5.02 10.04
N LEU A 101 -6.38 6.10 9.44
CA LEU A 101 -5.65 6.81 8.39
C LEU A 101 -4.34 7.39 8.91
N LEU A 102 -4.35 8.03 10.10
CA LEU A 102 -3.13 8.54 10.73
C LEU A 102 -2.13 7.42 10.99
N GLN A 103 -2.57 6.32 11.61
CA GLN A 103 -1.70 5.17 11.91
C GLN A 103 -1.01 4.63 10.65
N ASN A 104 -1.73 4.50 9.55
CA ASN A 104 -1.18 4.02 8.28
C ASN A 104 -0.17 5.01 7.66
N THR A 105 -0.28 6.29 7.97
CA THR A 105 0.60 7.34 7.43
C THR A 105 1.76 7.74 8.34
N LEU A 106 1.82 7.26 9.59
CA LEU A 106 2.89 7.61 10.53
C LEU A 106 4.29 7.30 9.96
N GLY A 107 4.46 6.12 9.35
CA GLY A 107 5.74 5.73 8.73
C GLY A 107 6.17 6.65 7.58
N LEU A 108 5.23 7.34 6.92
CA LEU A 108 5.56 8.33 5.89
C LEU A 108 6.14 9.61 6.49
N VAL A 109 5.68 10.03 7.68
CA VAL A 109 6.17 11.26 8.32
C VAL A 109 7.60 11.09 8.84
N GLU A 110 8.00 9.86 9.18
CA GLU A 110 9.35 9.53 9.64
C GLU A 110 10.39 9.58 8.52
N SER A 111 9.98 9.32 7.27
CA SER A 111 10.86 9.40 6.10
C SER A 111 11.05 10.86 5.66
N PRO A 112 12.30 11.40 5.63
CA PRO A 112 12.55 12.77 5.18
C PRO A 112 12.03 13.05 3.77
N TYR A 113 12.09 12.03 2.90
CA TYR A 113 11.62 12.09 1.53
C TYR A 113 10.09 12.28 1.47
N TRP A 114 9.32 11.43 2.15
CA TRP A 114 7.86 11.53 2.17
C TRP A 114 7.38 12.77 2.92
N ARG A 115 8.09 13.16 3.98
CA ARG A 115 7.81 14.41 4.72
C ARG A 115 7.88 15.64 3.82
N ASN A 116 8.86 15.71 2.91
CA ASN A 116 8.94 16.79 1.92
C ASN A 116 7.70 16.85 1.00
N ILE A 117 7.18 15.69 0.58
CA ILE A 117 5.96 15.63 -0.25
C ILE A 117 4.76 16.11 0.55
N ILE A 118 4.62 15.67 1.81
CA ILE A 118 3.55 16.11 2.70
C ILE A 118 3.58 17.63 2.89
N TYR A 119 4.77 18.24 3.06
CA TYR A 119 4.91 19.70 3.13
C TYR A 119 4.48 20.41 1.84
N GLN A 120 4.89 19.90 0.68
CA GLN A 120 4.45 20.48 -0.60
C GLN A 120 2.92 20.42 -0.75
N LEU A 121 2.31 19.29 -0.38
CA LEU A 121 0.87 19.13 -0.38
C LEU A 121 0.20 20.07 0.63
N SER A 122 0.77 20.27 1.83
CA SER A 122 0.17 21.18 2.82
C SER A 122 0.21 22.64 2.38
N VAL A 123 1.25 23.03 1.63
CA VAL A 123 1.31 24.36 1.02
C VAL A 123 0.26 24.50 -0.10
N LYS A 124 0.05 23.45 -0.91
CA LYS A 124 -0.96 23.43 -1.97
C LYS A 124 -2.39 23.40 -1.42
N TYR A 125 -2.62 22.74 -0.29
CA TYR A 125 -3.92 22.56 0.36
C TYR A 125 -3.89 23.05 1.81
N PRO A 126 -3.80 24.36 2.06
CA PRO A 126 -3.60 24.92 3.40
C PRO A 126 -4.77 24.65 4.36
N THR A 127 -5.95 24.37 3.82
CA THR A 127 -7.17 24.07 4.60
C THR A 127 -7.36 22.59 4.90
N SER A 128 -6.45 21.71 4.50
CA SER A 128 -6.54 20.27 4.79
C SER A 128 -6.32 20.01 6.28
N SER A 129 -7.32 19.43 6.94
CA SER A 129 -7.19 19.02 8.35
C SER A 129 -6.17 17.90 8.49
N PHE A 130 -6.18 16.96 7.56
CA PHE A 130 -5.29 15.81 7.56
C PHE A 130 -3.82 16.22 7.41
N LEU A 131 -3.46 16.99 6.38
CA LEU A 131 -2.09 17.42 6.14
C LEU A 131 -1.59 18.32 7.28
N ASN A 132 -2.44 19.21 7.80
CA ASN A 132 -2.10 20.08 8.93
C ASN A 132 -1.82 19.30 10.23
N ILE A 133 -2.35 18.09 10.37
CA ILE A 133 -2.02 17.21 11.50
C ILE A 133 -0.69 16.51 11.25
N LEU A 134 -0.42 16.06 10.02
CA LEU A 134 0.82 15.35 9.70
C LEU A 134 2.08 16.22 9.76
N ILE A 135 1.97 17.53 9.54
CA ILE A 135 3.12 18.46 9.58
C ILE A 135 3.43 19.01 10.98
N LYS A 136 2.55 18.78 11.96
CA LYS A 136 2.73 19.22 13.35
C LYS A 136 3.63 18.24 14.10
#